data_AF-A0A815ZHG2-F1
#
_entry.id   AF-A0A815ZHG2-F1
#
_cell.length_a   1.000
_cell.length_b   1.000
_cell.length_c   1.000
_cell.angle_alpha   90.00
_cell.angle_beta   90.00
_cell.angle_gamma   90.00
#
_symmetry.space_group_name_H-M   'P 1'
#
loop_
_entity.id
_entity.type
_entity.pdbx_description
1 polymer ?
#
loop_
_entity_poly.entity_id
_entity_poly.type
_entity_poly.pdbx_seq_one_letter_code
_entity_poly.pdbx_strand_id
1 'polypeptide(L)'
;MGLSTNRIVNNQSSPLEHLFCSICHEILWHPVTCGTCEHSFCEACLNQWFQRQQRCPNTCEYHQRTRVPYLLTQLLSQLKVTCKNTANGCTEIIPYEALEKHEQACGYEMKKCSGCLKSILKQDAEQHELQCDYVEILCMYCQAMYRRRDTHNTIECLRNQMKNQNDRFELKLTSLENDLKRQTELLNNIDQQQKALIERLDRQAREAEGKKCIR
;
A
#
# COMPACT_ATOMS: atom_id res chain seq x y z
N MET A 1 2.38 -12.23 -17.54
CA MET A 1 2.73 -13.36 -18.44
C MET A 1 1.44 -13.94 -19.01
N GLY A 2 1.52 -14.86 -19.98
CA GLY A 2 0.34 -15.51 -20.56
C GLY A 2 -0.22 -16.64 -19.69
N LEU A 3 -1.23 -17.32 -20.22
CA LEU A 3 -1.90 -18.46 -19.60
C LEU A 3 -1.42 -19.77 -20.24
N SER A 4 -0.86 -20.66 -19.44
CA SER A 4 -0.32 -21.94 -19.92
C SER A 4 -1.40 -22.87 -20.46
N THR A 5 -1.14 -23.50 -21.60
CA THR A 5 -2.08 -24.40 -22.31
C THR A 5 -2.46 -25.65 -21.51
N ASN A 6 -1.57 -26.13 -20.63
CA ASN A 6 -1.83 -27.26 -19.73
C ASN A 6 -3.00 -27.01 -18.75
N ARG A 7 -3.47 -25.77 -18.64
CA ARG A 7 -4.62 -25.40 -17.81
C ARG A 7 -5.94 -25.40 -18.57
N ILE A 8 -5.96 -25.61 -19.88
CA ILE A 8 -7.19 -25.56 -20.69
C ILE A 8 -7.85 -26.93 -20.75
N VAL A 9 -9.13 -27.00 -20.40
CA VAL A 9 -9.87 -28.26 -20.32
C VAL A 9 -10.62 -28.59 -21.61
N ASN A 10 -11.21 -27.58 -22.27
CA ASN A 10 -12.01 -27.75 -23.47
C ASN A 10 -11.24 -27.34 -24.73
N ASN A 11 -10.17 -28.08 -25.03
CA ASN A 11 -9.41 -27.89 -26.26
C ASN A 11 -10.08 -28.64 -27.43
N GLN A 12 -11.12 -28.05 -28.02
CA GLN A 12 -11.67 -28.53 -29.29
C GLN A 12 -10.91 -27.88 -30.45
N SER A 13 -10.52 -28.71 -31.40
CA SER A 13 -9.52 -28.48 -32.45
C SER A 13 -9.78 -27.25 -33.34
N SER A 14 -8.91 -26.23 -33.21
CA SER A 14 -8.67 -25.10 -34.13
C SER A 14 -9.73 -23.98 -34.21
N PRO A 15 -9.36 -22.68 -34.14
CA PRO A 15 -8.00 -22.10 -34.20
C PRO A 15 -7.61 -21.41 -32.88
N LEU A 16 -6.88 -22.14 -32.01
CA LEU A 16 -6.16 -21.52 -30.90
C LEU A 16 -4.97 -20.67 -31.38
N GLU A 17 -4.54 -20.79 -32.64
CA GLU A 17 -3.35 -20.10 -33.18
C GLU A 17 -3.38 -18.58 -32.96
N HIS A 18 -4.57 -17.97 -33.06
CA HIS A 18 -4.74 -16.53 -32.86
C HIS A 18 -4.89 -16.13 -31.39
N LEU A 19 -4.98 -17.09 -30.47
CA LEU A 19 -5.06 -16.85 -29.03
C LEU A 19 -3.71 -16.84 -28.35
N PHE A 20 -2.61 -17.10 -29.07
CA PHE A 20 -1.27 -17.09 -28.52
C PHE A 20 -0.63 -15.71 -28.57
N CYS A 21 0.05 -15.34 -27.49
CA CYS A 21 0.89 -14.15 -27.46
C CYS A 21 2.17 -14.39 -28.27
N SER A 22 2.50 -13.50 -29.21
CA SER A 22 3.72 -13.62 -30.02
C SER A 22 5.04 -13.41 -29.25
N ILE A 23 4.99 -13.01 -27.96
CA ILE A 23 6.18 -12.84 -27.10
C ILE A 23 6.40 -14.07 -26.21
N CYS A 24 5.36 -14.51 -25.48
CA CYS A 24 5.50 -15.60 -24.52
C CYS A 24 5.02 -16.96 -25.04
N HIS A 25 4.41 -17.00 -26.23
CA HIS A 25 3.89 -18.22 -26.88
C HIS A 25 2.87 -19.01 -26.03
N GLU A 26 2.24 -18.35 -25.07
CA GLU A 26 1.14 -18.88 -24.25
C GLU A 26 -0.17 -18.19 -24.63
N ILE A 27 -1.29 -18.70 -24.13
CA ILE A 27 -2.61 -18.10 -24.37
C ILE A 27 -2.61 -16.67 -23.81
N LEU A 28 -3.18 -15.74 -24.56
CA LEU A 28 -3.26 -14.33 -24.21
C LEU A 28 -3.93 -14.15 -22.85
N TRP A 29 -3.30 -13.35 -21.97
CA TRP A 29 -3.83 -12.92 -20.69
C TRP A 29 -3.80 -11.40 -20.62
N HIS A 30 -4.95 -10.77 -20.37
CA HIS A 30 -5.19 -9.34 -20.59
C HIS A 30 -4.61 -8.87 -21.94
N PRO A 31 -5.18 -9.34 -23.07
CA PRO A 31 -4.63 -9.04 -24.40
C PRO A 31 -4.61 -7.53 -24.71
N VAL A 32 -3.58 -7.12 -25.45
CA VAL A 32 -3.46 -5.81 -26.08
C VAL A 32 -3.07 -6.04 -27.54
N THR A 33 -3.80 -5.38 -28.45
CA THR A 33 -3.56 -5.50 -29.90
C THR A 33 -2.81 -4.27 -30.41
N CYS A 34 -1.88 -4.50 -31.34
CA CYS A 34 -1.25 -3.42 -32.07
C CYS A 34 -2.16 -2.98 -33.23
N GLY A 35 -2.54 -1.70 -33.28
CA GLY A 35 -3.41 -1.15 -34.31
C GLY A 35 -2.84 -1.15 -35.73
N THR A 36 -1.52 -1.30 -35.88
CA THR A 36 -0.84 -1.23 -37.18
C THR A 36 -0.61 -2.60 -37.81
N CYS A 37 -0.32 -3.62 -37.01
CA CYS A 37 -0.04 -4.98 -37.51
C CYS A 37 -1.02 -6.04 -37.00
N GLU A 38 -2.04 -5.66 -36.23
CA GLU A 38 -3.12 -6.50 -35.69
C GLU A 38 -2.69 -7.69 -34.81
N HIS A 39 -1.41 -7.80 -34.49
CA HIS A 39 -0.91 -8.82 -33.58
C HIS A 39 -1.25 -8.48 -32.13
N SER A 40 -1.60 -9.53 -31.39
CA SER A 40 -2.03 -9.43 -29.99
C SER A 40 -0.99 -9.99 -29.04
N PHE A 41 -0.84 -9.33 -27.90
CA PHE A 41 0.16 -9.65 -26.88
C PHE A 41 -0.49 -9.62 -25.50
N CYS A 42 0.04 -10.37 -24.53
CA CYS A 42 -0.33 -10.15 -23.14
C CYS A 42 0.14 -8.74 -22.72
N GLU A 43 -0.69 -7.98 -22.00
CA GLU A 43 -0.35 -6.63 -21.57
C GLU A 43 1.01 -6.58 -20.85
N ALA A 44 1.23 -7.50 -19.91
CA ALA A 44 2.49 -7.60 -19.16
C ALA A 44 3.71 -7.87 -20.07
N CYS A 45 3.55 -8.74 -21.08
CA CYS A 45 4.63 -9.07 -22.00
C CYS A 45 4.99 -7.87 -22.87
N LEU A 46 3.98 -7.15 -23.36
CA LEU A 46 4.18 -5.94 -24.16
C LEU A 46 4.80 -4.81 -23.33
N ASN A 47 4.34 -4.60 -22.09
CA ASN A 47 4.94 -3.64 -21.16
C ASN A 47 6.42 -3.93 -20.92
N GLN A 48 6.77 -5.19 -20.65
CA GLN A 48 8.15 -5.60 -20.43
C GLN A 48 9.02 -5.44 -21.68
N TRP A 49 8.47 -5.69 -22.87
CA TRP A 49 9.16 -5.45 -24.13
C TRP A 49 9.50 -3.97 -24.31
N PHE A 50 8.54 -3.07 -24.09
CA PHE A 50 8.76 -1.62 -24.26
C PHE A 50 9.75 -1.02 -23.27
N GLN A 51 9.95 -1.64 -22.10
CA GLN A 51 11.04 -1.26 -21.19
C GLN A 51 12.43 -1.50 -21.81
N ARG A 52 12.55 -2.41 -22.78
CA ARG A 52 13.82 -2.78 -23.44
C ARG A 52 13.95 -2.23 -24.85
N GLN A 53 12.86 -2.19 -25.61
CA GLN A 53 12.83 -1.78 -27.01
C GLN A 53 11.60 -0.94 -27.31
N GLN A 54 11.79 0.30 -27.78
CA GLN A 54 10.70 1.24 -28.13
C GLN A 54 10.11 0.97 -29.53
N ARG A 55 10.05 -0.29 -29.95
CA ARG A 55 9.50 -0.72 -31.25
C ARG A 55 8.55 -1.89 -31.07
N CYS A 56 7.60 -2.04 -31.97
CA CYS A 56 6.68 -3.17 -31.93
C CYS A 56 7.45 -4.50 -31.95
N PRO A 57 7.09 -5.51 -31.12
CA PRO A 57 7.69 -6.84 -31.17
C PRO A 57 7.64 -7.47 -32.57
N ASN A 58 6.57 -7.19 -33.33
CA ASN A 58 6.39 -7.67 -34.70
C ASN A 58 6.93 -6.70 -35.76
N THR A 59 7.82 -5.78 -35.37
CA THR A 59 8.61 -4.93 -36.26
C THR A 59 7.83 -3.96 -37.16
N CYS A 60 6.57 -3.66 -36.85
CA CYS A 60 5.83 -2.63 -37.58
C CYS A 60 6.34 -1.22 -37.23
N GLU A 61 6.17 -0.31 -38.19
CA GLU A 61 6.77 1.03 -38.22
C GLU A 61 6.31 1.93 -37.06
N TYR A 62 5.07 1.74 -36.58
CA TYR A 62 4.50 2.44 -35.43
C TYR A 62 3.71 1.48 -34.54
N HIS A 63 3.85 1.59 -33.22
CA HIS A 63 3.01 0.83 -32.28
C HIS A 63 1.95 1.74 -31.67
N GLN A 64 0.68 1.48 -32.02
CA GLN A 64 -0.46 2.06 -31.34
C GLN A 64 -1.23 0.96 -30.61
N ARG A 65 -1.44 1.12 -29.30
CA ARG A 65 -2.34 0.21 -28.57
C ARG A 65 -3.76 0.47 -29.03
N THR A 66 -4.45 -0.57 -29.45
CA THR A 66 -5.85 -0.53 -29.84
C THR A 66 -6.67 -1.50 -29.04
N ARG A 67 -8.00 -1.37 -29.15
CA ARG A 67 -8.93 -2.31 -28.56
C ARG A 67 -8.71 -3.69 -29.17
N VAL A 68 -8.77 -4.71 -28.32
CA VAL A 68 -8.72 -6.10 -28.74
C VAL A 68 -9.88 -6.42 -29.68
N PRO A 69 -9.64 -7.08 -30.83
CA PRO A 69 -10.70 -7.50 -31.73
C PRO A 69 -11.80 -8.29 -31.00
N TYR A 70 -13.05 -7.99 -31.32
CA TYR A 70 -14.20 -8.64 -30.68
C TYR A 70 -14.15 -10.17 -30.81
N LEU A 71 -13.81 -10.67 -32.00
CA LEU A 71 -13.68 -12.09 -32.26
C LEU A 71 -12.66 -12.76 -31.31
N LEU A 72 -11.51 -12.12 -31.08
CA LEU A 72 -10.48 -12.64 -30.19
C LEU A 72 -11.00 -12.72 -28.74
N THR A 73 -11.72 -11.70 -28.30
CA THR A 73 -12.36 -11.70 -26.98
C THR A 73 -13.39 -12.83 -26.86
N GLN A 74 -14.25 -13.01 -27.86
CA GLN A 74 -15.26 -14.09 -27.87
C GLN A 74 -14.64 -15.48 -27.85
N LEU A 75 -13.53 -15.68 -28.55
CA LEU A 75 -12.81 -16.96 -28.58
C LEU A 75 -12.14 -17.25 -27.22
N LEU A 76 -11.53 -16.24 -26.58
CA LEU A 76 -11.01 -16.40 -25.21
C LEU A 76 -12.12 -16.76 -24.22
N SER A 77 -13.30 -16.15 -24.35
CA SER A 77 -14.46 -16.43 -23.48
C SER A 77 -15.01 -17.84 -23.55
N GLN A 78 -14.71 -18.57 -24.62
CA GLN A 78 -15.12 -19.97 -24.75
C GLN A 78 -14.21 -20.92 -23.98
N LEU A 79 -13.04 -20.45 -23.52
CA LEU A 79 -12.07 -21.28 -22.80
C LEU A 79 -12.53 -21.56 -21.37
N LYS A 80 -12.41 -22.83 -20.98
CA LYS A 80 -12.54 -23.32 -19.62
C LYS A 80 -11.15 -23.69 -19.11
N VAL A 81 -10.79 -23.12 -17.97
CA VAL A 81 -9.43 -23.11 -17.45
C VAL A 81 -9.41 -23.70 -16.04
N THR A 82 -8.41 -24.51 -15.70
CA THR A 82 -8.15 -24.95 -14.33
C THR A 82 -7.39 -23.89 -13.55
N CYS A 83 -7.60 -23.84 -12.24
CA CYS A 83 -6.83 -22.95 -11.35
C CYS A 83 -5.32 -23.27 -11.39
N LYS A 84 -4.46 -22.26 -11.20
CA LYS A 84 -3.00 -22.50 -11.02
C LYS A 84 -2.68 -23.33 -9.78
N ASN A 85 -3.60 -23.34 -8.80
CA ASN A 85 -3.47 -24.05 -7.54
C ASN A 85 -4.01 -25.49 -7.62
N THR A 86 -4.16 -26.10 -8.81
CA THR A 86 -4.55 -27.51 -8.93
C THR A 86 -3.62 -28.45 -8.18
N ALA A 87 -2.31 -28.17 -8.16
CA ALA A 87 -1.33 -28.94 -7.39
C ALA A 87 -1.57 -28.90 -5.87
N ASN A 88 -2.25 -27.85 -5.37
CA ASN A 88 -2.58 -27.70 -3.96
C ASN A 88 -3.99 -28.23 -3.61
N GLY A 89 -4.74 -28.74 -4.59
CA GLY A 89 -6.07 -29.34 -4.38
C GLY A 89 -7.25 -28.59 -5.01
N CYS A 90 -7.02 -27.47 -5.74
CA CYS A 90 -8.12 -26.79 -6.43
C CYS A 90 -8.54 -27.54 -7.70
N THR A 91 -9.74 -28.14 -7.68
CA THR A 91 -10.30 -28.91 -8.81
C THR A 91 -11.31 -28.12 -9.65
N GLU A 92 -11.47 -26.83 -9.40
CA GLU A 92 -12.45 -26.00 -10.12
C GLU A 92 -12.07 -25.80 -11.58
N ILE A 93 -13.09 -25.90 -12.44
CA ILE A 93 -13.02 -25.55 -13.86
C ILE A 93 -13.72 -24.20 -14.03
N ILE A 94 -12.95 -23.19 -14.40
CA ILE A 94 -13.34 -21.78 -14.31
C ILE A 94 -13.41 -21.19 -15.72
N PRO A 95 -14.46 -20.42 -16.06
CA PRO A 95 -14.48 -19.62 -17.29
C PRO A 95 -13.33 -18.62 -17.33
N TYR A 96 -12.75 -18.38 -18.51
CA TYR A 96 -11.63 -17.46 -18.69
C TYR A 96 -11.86 -16.07 -18.04
N GLU A 97 -13.06 -15.50 -18.17
CA GLU A 97 -13.44 -14.20 -17.58
C GLU A 97 -13.41 -14.19 -16.06
N ALA A 98 -13.75 -15.33 -15.44
CA ALA A 98 -13.87 -15.47 -14.00
C ALA A 98 -12.56 -15.90 -13.35
N LEU A 99 -11.54 -16.23 -14.15
CA LEU A 99 -10.29 -16.79 -13.67
C LEU A 99 -9.57 -15.86 -12.69
N GLU A 100 -9.49 -14.56 -13.00
CA GLU A 100 -8.81 -13.59 -12.15
C GLU A 100 -9.49 -13.49 -10.78
N LYS A 101 -10.82 -13.37 -10.78
CA LYS A 101 -11.62 -13.30 -9.55
C LYS A 101 -11.49 -14.57 -8.71
N HIS A 102 -11.53 -15.75 -9.36
CA HIS A 102 -11.29 -17.02 -8.69
C HIS A 102 -9.89 -17.05 -8.06
N GLU A 103 -8.82 -16.76 -8.82
CA GLU A 103 -7.46 -16.86 -8.30
C GLU A 103 -7.20 -15.90 -7.13
N GLN A 104 -7.82 -14.71 -7.14
CA GLN A 104 -7.75 -13.77 -6.03
C GLN A 104 -8.47 -14.28 -4.76
N ALA A 105 -9.50 -15.11 -4.91
CA ALA A 105 -10.29 -15.66 -3.80
C ALA A 105 -9.95 -17.13 -3.46
N CYS A 106 -9.11 -17.79 -4.26
CA CYS A 106 -8.87 -19.23 -4.19
C CYS A 106 -8.30 -19.65 -2.83
N GLY A 107 -9.03 -20.48 -2.09
CA GLY A 107 -8.63 -21.00 -0.77
C GLY A 107 -7.38 -21.90 -0.79
N TYR A 108 -7.05 -22.46 -1.95
CA TYR A 108 -5.89 -23.34 -2.17
C TYR A 108 -4.59 -22.59 -2.54
N GLU A 109 -4.63 -21.26 -2.52
CA GLU A 109 -3.42 -20.45 -2.64
C GLU A 109 -2.54 -20.65 -1.40
N MET A 110 -1.26 -20.98 -1.60
CA MET A 110 -0.31 -21.12 -0.48
C MET A 110 0.16 -19.74 -0.02
N LYS A 111 0.01 -19.46 1.28
CA LYS A 111 0.52 -18.26 1.93
C LYS A 111 1.51 -18.63 3.03
N LYS A 112 2.53 -17.79 3.22
CA LYS A 112 3.46 -17.95 4.35
C LYS A 112 2.85 -17.32 5.59
N CYS A 113 2.85 -18.04 6.70
CA CYS A 113 2.50 -17.46 7.99
C CYS A 113 3.47 -16.31 8.35
N SER A 114 2.93 -15.18 8.82
CA SER A 114 3.71 -14.01 9.25
C SER A 114 4.66 -14.29 10.42
N GLY A 115 4.33 -15.26 11.26
CA GLY A 115 5.15 -15.69 12.40
C GLY A 115 6.13 -16.80 12.06
N CYS A 116 5.61 -18.01 11.80
CA CYS A 116 6.45 -19.21 11.66
C CYS A 116 7.00 -19.46 10.25
N LEU A 117 6.62 -18.64 9.26
CA LEU A 117 7.02 -18.72 7.85
C LEU A 117 6.65 -20.01 7.11
N LYS A 118 5.92 -20.94 7.76
CA LYS A 118 5.40 -22.14 7.10
C LYS A 118 4.41 -21.76 6.01
N SER A 119 4.44 -22.49 4.91
CA SER A 119 3.47 -22.36 3.82
C SER A 119 2.19 -23.10 4.18
N ILE A 120 1.06 -22.40 4.12
CA ILE A 120 -0.25 -22.85 4.57
C ILE A 120 -1.29 -22.46 3.52
N LEU A 121 -2.33 -23.28 3.33
CA LEU A 121 -3.42 -22.93 2.43
C LEU A 121 -4.14 -21.70 2.98
N LYS A 122 -4.53 -20.78 2.09
CA LYS A 122 -5.21 -19.54 2.45
C LYS A 122 -6.48 -19.77 3.26
N GLN A 123 -7.23 -20.82 2.95
CA GLN A 123 -8.44 -21.20 3.70
C GLN A 123 -8.14 -21.62 5.16
N ASP A 124 -6.96 -22.16 5.43
CA ASP A 124 -6.55 -22.62 6.76
C ASP A 124 -5.70 -21.57 7.50
N ALA A 125 -5.34 -20.47 6.83
CA ALA A 125 -4.42 -19.46 7.36
C ALA A 125 -4.96 -18.78 8.62
N GLU A 126 -6.26 -18.45 8.64
CA GLU A 126 -6.90 -17.83 9.81
C GLU A 126 -6.82 -18.74 11.04
N GLN A 127 -7.24 -20.01 10.88
CA GLN A 127 -7.19 -20.97 11.98
C GLN A 127 -5.75 -21.22 12.46
N HIS A 128 -4.79 -21.30 11.53
CA HIS A 128 -3.39 -21.39 11.90
C HIS A 128 -2.91 -20.16 12.68
N GLU A 129 -3.21 -18.95 12.22
CA GLU A 129 -2.76 -17.71 12.88
C GLU A 129 -3.33 -17.56 14.30
N LEU A 130 -4.53 -18.08 14.57
CA LEU A 130 -5.10 -18.14 15.92
C LEU A 130 -4.31 -19.05 16.88
N GLN A 131 -3.61 -20.06 16.35
CA GLN A 131 -2.87 -21.05 17.16
C GLN A 131 -1.35 -20.95 17.01
N CYS A 132 -0.85 -20.15 16.06
CA CYS A 132 0.57 -20.03 15.79
C CYS A 132 1.34 -19.32 16.91
N ASP A 133 2.26 -20.02 17.54
CA ASP A 133 3.12 -19.49 18.61
C ASP A 133 3.97 -18.27 18.19
N TYR A 134 4.24 -18.12 16.89
CA TYR A 134 5.20 -17.14 16.38
C TYR A 134 4.56 -15.86 15.84
N VAL A 135 3.23 -15.77 15.73
CA VAL A 135 2.59 -14.53 15.28
C VAL A 135 2.67 -13.46 16.37
N GLU A 136 2.85 -12.22 15.95
CA GLU A 136 2.79 -11.08 16.84
C GLU A 136 1.34 -10.71 17.14
N ILE A 137 1.02 -10.57 18.42
CA ILE A 137 -0.30 -10.21 18.92
C ILE A 137 -0.22 -8.92 19.73
N LEU A 138 -1.33 -8.18 19.75
CA LEU A 138 -1.44 -6.93 20.49
C LEU A 138 -1.83 -7.22 21.95
N CYS A 139 -1.08 -6.68 22.90
CA CYS A 139 -1.54 -6.68 24.29
C CYS A 139 -2.67 -5.66 24.47
N MET A 140 -3.85 -6.13 24.91
CA MET A 140 -5.00 -5.26 25.16
C MET A 140 -4.82 -4.26 26.32
N TYR A 141 -3.83 -4.48 27.20
CA TYR A 141 -3.59 -3.64 28.38
C TYR A 141 -2.50 -2.60 28.15
N CYS A 142 -1.37 -2.99 27.55
CA CYS A 142 -0.24 -2.09 27.31
C CYS A 142 -0.07 -1.66 25.85
N GLN A 143 -0.87 -2.20 24.92
CA GLN A 143 -0.82 -1.91 23.49
C GLN A 143 0.52 -2.26 22.80
N ALA A 144 1.40 -3.04 23.46
CA ALA A 144 2.62 -3.53 22.85
C ALA A 144 2.34 -4.74 21.95
N MET A 145 3.10 -4.85 20.86
CA MET A 145 3.16 -6.05 20.02
C MET A 145 4.19 -7.04 20.60
N TYR A 146 3.85 -8.32 20.66
CA TYR A 146 4.74 -9.38 21.14
C TYR A 146 4.36 -10.71 20.48
N ARG A 147 5.30 -11.66 20.35
CA ARG A 147 4.96 -12.99 19.80
C ARG A 147 4.15 -13.78 20.82
N ARG A 148 3.16 -14.54 20.36
CA ARG A 148 2.30 -15.33 21.26
C ARG A 148 3.06 -16.25 22.22
N ARG A 149 4.16 -16.86 21.77
CA ARG A 149 5.03 -17.71 22.60
C ARG A 149 5.88 -16.95 23.61
N ASP A 150 6.09 -15.66 23.41
CA ASP A 150 6.91 -14.86 24.28
C ASP A 150 6.10 -14.52 25.54
N THR A 151 6.77 -14.47 26.68
CA THR A 151 6.12 -14.34 27.98
C THR A 151 5.67 -12.91 28.26
N HIS A 152 4.52 -12.48 27.74
CA HIS A 152 3.93 -11.19 28.11
C HIS A 152 3.17 -11.25 29.43
N ASN A 153 3.92 -11.37 30.52
CA ASN A 153 3.35 -11.43 31.87
C ASN A 153 2.97 -10.03 32.40
N THR A 154 2.39 -10.01 33.61
CA THR A 154 1.99 -8.78 34.29
C THR A 154 3.14 -7.79 34.49
N ILE A 155 4.36 -8.26 34.73
CA ILE A 155 5.53 -7.38 34.95
C ILE A 155 5.94 -6.69 33.64
N GLU A 156 6.02 -7.41 32.53
CA GLU A 156 6.33 -6.82 31.22
C GLU A 156 5.22 -5.88 30.75
N CYS A 157 3.97 -6.27 30.96
CA CYS A 157 2.81 -5.43 30.67
C CYS A 157 2.84 -4.11 31.46
N LEU A 158 3.06 -4.19 32.77
CA LEU A 158 3.17 -3.01 33.64
C LEU A 158 4.36 -2.13 33.23
N ARG A 159 5.52 -2.72 32.90
CA ARG A 159 6.69 -1.97 32.41
C ARG A 159 6.35 -1.18 31.14
N ASN A 160 5.66 -1.81 30.18
CA ASN A 160 5.22 -1.12 28.96
C ASN A 160 4.16 -0.05 29.24
N GLN A 161 3.20 -0.30 30.15
CA GLN A 161 2.24 0.73 30.56
C GLN A 161 2.93 1.94 31.19
N MET A 162 3.87 1.71 32.11
CA MET A 162 4.63 2.77 32.77
C MET A 162 5.45 3.57 31.74
N LYS A 163 6.08 2.88 30.79
CA LYS A 163 6.79 3.54 29.68
C LYS A 163 5.85 4.42 28.86
N ASN A 164 4.73 3.88 28.40
CA ASN A 164 3.75 4.64 27.62
C ASN A 164 3.18 5.85 28.39
N GLN A 165 3.01 5.72 29.71
CA GLN A 165 2.62 6.84 30.55
C GLN A 165 3.73 7.88 30.66
N ASN A 166 4.98 7.45 30.84
CA ASN A 166 6.14 8.33 30.91
C ASN A 166 6.31 9.11 29.60
N ASP A 167 6.21 8.45 28.45
CA ASP A 167 6.27 9.09 27.12
C ASP A 167 5.15 10.15 26.97
N ARG A 168 3.94 9.86 27.47
CA ARG A 168 2.82 10.84 27.49
C ARG A 168 3.10 12.02 28.42
N PHE A 169 3.72 11.79 29.57
CA PHE A 169 4.08 12.86 30.50
C PHE A 169 5.20 13.73 29.93
N GLU A 170 6.22 13.14 29.30
CA GLU A 170 7.29 13.86 28.62
C GLU A 170 6.73 14.79 27.54
N LEU A 171 5.82 14.29 26.69
CA LEU A 171 5.16 15.13 25.67
C LEU A 171 4.39 16.30 26.29
N LYS A 172 3.68 16.08 27.41
CA LYS A 172 2.97 17.15 28.13
C LYS A 172 3.94 18.15 28.74
N LEU A 173 5.04 17.69 29.35
CA LEU A 173 6.06 18.55 29.93
C LEU A 173 6.67 19.44 28.85
N THR A 174 7.07 18.87 27.71
CA THR A 174 7.61 19.65 26.58
C THR A 174 6.59 20.67 26.06
N SER A 175 5.30 20.33 26.01
CA SER A 175 4.26 21.31 25.65
C SER A 175 4.16 22.46 26.64
N LEU A 176 4.13 22.15 27.95
CA LEU A 176 4.03 23.16 29.01
C LEU A 176 5.27 24.05 29.07
N GLU A 177 6.46 23.50 28.88
CA GLU A 177 7.71 24.25 28.80
C GLU A 177 7.68 25.25 27.63
N ASN A 178 7.18 24.84 26.47
CA ASN A 178 7.01 25.71 25.32
C ASN A 178 6.00 26.84 25.59
N ASP A 179 4.89 26.54 26.26
CA ASP A 179 3.89 27.55 26.62
C ASP A 179 4.42 28.55 27.66
N LEU A 180 5.16 28.07 28.66
CA LEU A 180 5.82 28.93 29.65
C LEU A 180 6.83 29.86 29.00
N LYS A 181 7.60 29.34 28.02
CA LYS A 181 8.56 30.15 27.27
C LYS A 181 7.85 31.27 26.49
N ARG A 182 6.75 30.96 25.80
CA ARG A 182 5.92 31.96 25.10
C ARG A 182 5.35 33.01 26.05
N GLN A 183 4.85 32.61 27.21
CA GLN A 183 4.35 33.55 28.21
C GLN A 183 5.46 34.47 28.74
N THR A 184 6.65 33.92 28.97
CA THR A 184 7.81 34.70 29.41
C THR A 184 8.22 35.73 28.35
N GLU A 185 8.24 35.34 27.07
CA GLU A 185 8.50 36.25 25.95
C GLU A 185 7.45 37.37 25.86
N LEU A 186 6.17 37.04 26.03
CA LEU A 186 5.08 38.02 26.06
C LEU A 186 5.24 39.01 27.23
N LEU A 187 5.55 38.53 28.44
CA LEU A 187 5.78 39.37 29.61
C LEU A 187 6.95 40.32 29.39
N ASN A 188 8.07 39.83 28.85
CA ASN A 188 9.22 40.67 28.53
C ASN A 188 8.88 41.74 27.50
N ASN A 189 8.10 41.41 26.47
CA ASN A 189 7.64 42.39 25.48
C ASN A 189 6.73 43.46 26.11
N ILE A 190 5.82 43.07 27.00
CA ILE A 190 4.94 44.01 27.72
C ILE A 190 5.75 44.92 28.63
N ASP A 191 6.72 44.40 29.39
CA ASP A 191 7.59 45.18 30.27
C ASP A 191 8.40 46.22 29.46
N GLN A 192 8.96 45.82 28.31
CA GLN A 192 9.64 46.75 27.41
C GLN A 192 8.73 47.86 26.87
N GLN A 193 7.50 47.51 26.47
CA GLN A 193 6.50 48.48 26.03
C GLN A 193 6.10 49.45 27.15
N GLN A 194 5.92 48.95 28.37
CA GLN A 194 5.61 49.78 29.54
C GLN A 194 6.74 50.76 29.86
N LYS A 195 8.00 50.30 29.88
CA LYS A 195 9.18 51.17 30.07
C LYS A 195 9.26 52.26 29.01
N ALA A 196 9.10 51.90 27.74
CA ALA A 196 9.13 52.87 26.64
C ALA A 196 7.99 53.91 26.74
N LEU A 197 6.80 53.49 27.21
CA LEU A 197 5.66 54.40 27.43
C LEU A 197 5.93 55.36 28.58
N ILE A 198 6.45 54.88 29.71
CA ILE A 198 6.82 55.71 30.87
C ILE A 198 7.82 56.78 30.44
N GLU A 199 8.89 56.42 29.71
CA GLU A 199 9.86 57.39 29.21
C GLU A 199 9.25 58.45 28.28
N ARG A 200 8.23 58.08 27.48
CA ARG A 200 7.50 59.04 26.63
C ARG A 200 6.67 60.01 27.47
N LEU A 201 5.95 59.51 28.48
CA LEU A 201 5.16 60.35 29.38
C LEU A 201 6.05 61.31 30.18
N ASP A 202 7.19 60.84 30.69
CA ASP A 202 8.15 61.67 31.41
C ASP A 202 8.78 62.77 30.53
N ARG A 203 8.97 62.51 29.22
CA ARG A 203 9.39 63.53 28.26
C ARG A 203 8.31 64.59 28.05
N GLN A 204 7.06 64.17 27.84
CA GLN A 204 5.93 65.08 27.64
C GLN A 204 5.66 65.96 28.87
N ALA A 205 5.76 65.41 30.08
CA ALA A 205 5.59 66.15 31.33
C ALA A 205 6.63 67.29 31.45
N ARG A 206 7.91 66.99 31.20
CA ARG A 206 9.00 67.98 31.21
C ARG A 206 8.79 69.10 30.18
N GLU A 207 8.33 68.77 28.98
CA GLU A 207 8.00 69.75 27.94
C GLU A 207 6.81 70.65 28.32
N ALA A 208 5.81 70.11 29.00
CA ALA A 208 4.63 70.87 29.46
C ALA A 208 4.98 71.83 30.61
N GLU A 209 5.87 71.45 31.52
CA GLU A 209 6.37 72.31 32.59
C GLU A 209 7.25 73.46 32.05
N GLY A 210 8.13 73.16 31.07
CA GLY A 210 8.96 74.19 30.42
C GLY A 210 8.15 75.26 29.67
N LYS A 211 6.97 74.92 29.13
CA LYS A 211 6.06 75.87 28.47
C LYS A 211 5.25 76.74 29.42
N LYS A 212 5.08 76.35 30.68
CA LYS A 212 4.38 77.16 31.71
C LYS A 212 5.22 78.33 32.24
N CYS A 213 6.54 78.32 32.07
CA CYS A 213 7.44 79.35 32.60
C CYS A 213 7.65 80.56 31.67
N ILE A 214 7.03 80.57 30.48
CA ILE A 214 7.21 81.62 29.44
C ILE A 214 5.91 82.45 29.26
N ARG A 215 5.05 82.53 30.28
CA ARG A 215 3.85 83.38 30.27
C ARG A 215 3.76 84.25 31.51
#